data_AF-A0A0C2YU19-F1
#
_entry.id   AF-A0A0C2YU19-F1
#
_cell.length_a   1.000
_cell.length_b   1.000
_cell.length_c   1.000
_cell.angle_alpha   90.00
_cell.angle_beta   90.00
_cell.angle_gamma   90.00
#
_symmetry.space_group_name_H-M   'P 1'
#
loop_
_entity.id
_entity.type
_entity.pdbx_description
1 polymer ?
#
loop_
_entity_poly.entity_id
_entity_poly.type
_entity_poly.pdbx_seq_one_letter_code
_entity_poly.pdbx_strand_id
1 'polypeptide(L)'
;MRGQVTYSLFLSFKLSFFPGPQYLMASSPSSVHECILKVAMRALDRDLYNIPVSKDIVSFKALPNHFHESDSLYAVPDLAVRMWSCNHKGICSARTIWMLESAFSQSDTDMMDKLREYVHDLPHLLVVGKILICQAIPYHKPTPNSAMTAQLREAWLMDEGQFAGNFGSSTGYSQIVASGHPWLSLKSVEIHVWTHEPGGGPIDVDSSHQAGYAFGTIFPTVDLDSVNNTLSCGRELTKEAILELNVPDADQRSLDCAVFWTPHAHILEPEDCVRALMDGAWATAFRRYRVFHRELLNLHPRPHRRRHQPRKPHENYLPNNDHVAAPVGEVAG
;
A
#
# COMPACT_ATOMS: atom_id res chain seq x y z
N MET A 1 3.65 13.57 -23.17
CA MET A 1 2.34 13.69 -22.51
C MET A 1 2.26 12.65 -21.41
N ARG A 2 2.24 13.06 -20.13
CA ARG A 2 2.13 12.15 -18.98
C ARG A 2 0.64 11.87 -18.75
N GLY A 3 0.18 10.67 -19.09
CA GLY A 3 -1.17 10.23 -18.77
C GLY A 3 -1.26 9.93 -17.27
N GLN A 4 -2.08 10.69 -16.56
CA GLN A 4 -2.56 10.29 -15.24
C GLN A 4 -3.46 9.07 -15.41
N VAL A 5 -3.01 7.93 -14.88
CA VAL A 5 -3.87 6.76 -14.70
C VAL A 5 -4.77 7.04 -13.50
N THR A 6 -5.99 7.50 -13.76
CA THR A 6 -7.06 7.53 -12.75
C THR A 6 -7.54 6.10 -12.52
N TYR A 7 -7.13 5.49 -11.42
CA TYR A 7 -7.75 4.26 -10.92
C TYR A 7 -9.16 4.57 -10.42
N SER A 8 -10.15 3.96 -11.05
CA SER A 8 -11.52 3.86 -10.52
C SER A 8 -11.49 3.09 -9.20
N LEU A 9 -11.69 3.80 -8.09
CA LEU A 9 -11.69 3.27 -6.72
C LEU A 9 -13.03 2.58 -6.41
N PHE A 10 -13.25 1.38 -6.95
CA PHE A 10 -14.16 0.44 -6.30
C PHE A 10 -13.51 -0.07 -5.00
N LEU A 11 -14.26 -0.12 -3.91
CA LEU A 11 -13.87 -0.82 -2.69
C LEU A 11 -13.62 -2.29 -3.06
N SER A 12 -12.37 -2.70 -3.27
CA SER A 12 -12.03 -4.11 -3.39
C SER A 12 -12.01 -4.69 -1.97
N PHE A 13 -13.08 -5.39 -1.59
CA PHE A 13 -13.05 -6.21 -0.38
C PHE A 13 -12.14 -7.41 -0.64
N LYS A 14 -11.28 -7.74 0.32
CA LYS A 14 -10.58 -9.02 0.36
C LYS A 14 -11.34 -9.93 1.29
N LEU A 15 -11.59 -11.15 0.81
CA LEU A 15 -12.31 -12.16 1.56
C LEU A 15 -11.35 -13.30 1.89
N SER A 16 -11.51 -13.86 3.08
CA SER A 16 -10.81 -15.08 3.50
C SER A 16 -11.79 -15.96 4.24
N PHE A 17 -12.01 -17.16 3.73
CA PHE A 17 -12.96 -18.12 4.28
C PHE A 17 -12.20 -19.33 4.82
N PHE A 18 -12.49 -19.66 6.07
CA PHE A 18 -11.93 -20.78 6.81
C PHE A 18 -13.03 -21.86 6.91
N PRO A 19 -13.00 -22.93 6.09
CA PRO A 19 -14.08 -23.91 6.01
C PRO A 19 -14.29 -24.69 7.30
N GLY A 20 -13.20 -25.04 7.99
CA GLY A 20 -13.24 -25.76 9.27
C GLY A 20 -14.10 -25.05 10.31
N PRO A 21 -13.74 -23.82 10.74
CA PRO A 21 -14.54 -23.04 11.68
C PRO A 21 -15.77 -22.36 11.03
N GLN A 22 -15.97 -22.47 9.72
CA GLN A 22 -17.01 -21.78 8.94
C GLN A 22 -17.02 -20.25 9.16
N TYR A 23 -15.83 -19.66 9.10
CA TYR A 23 -15.61 -18.25 9.39
C TYR A 23 -15.24 -17.49 8.12
N LEU A 24 -15.87 -16.33 7.89
CA LEU A 24 -15.54 -15.42 6.79
C LEU A 24 -14.97 -14.11 7.35
N MET A 25 -13.72 -13.85 7.02
CA MET A 25 -13.06 -12.58 7.25
C MET A 25 -13.20 -11.70 6.00
N ALA A 26 -13.65 -10.46 6.20
CA ALA A 26 -13.72 -9.44 5.16
C ALA A 26 -12.87 -8.23 5.56
N SER A 27 -11.93 -7.85 4.70
CA SER A 27 -11.13 -6.64 4.88
C SER A 27 -11.31 -5.67 3.71
N SER A 28 -11.21 -4.39 4.01
CA SER A 28 -11.21 -3.32 3.00
C SER A 28 -9.89 -2.56 3.11
N PRO A 29 -8.87 -2.94 2.32
CA PRO A 29 -7.56 -2.32 2.40
C PRO A 29 -7.65 -0.81 2.23
N SER A 30 -6.98 -0.10 3.14
CA SER A 30 -6.80 1.34 3.05
C SER A 30 -5.42 1.66 2.45
N SER A 31 -5.15 2.92 2.15
CA SER A 31 -3.85 3.30 1.60
C SER A 31 -2.70 2.99 2.56
N VAL A 32 -2.93 3.09 3.87
CA VAL A 32 -1.92 2.75 4.90
C VAL A 32 -1.70 1.24 4.98
N HIS A 33 -2.73 0.42 4.76
CA HIS A 33 -2.62 -1.05 4.66
C HIS A 33 -1.67 -1.47 3.54
N GLU A 34 -1.80 -0.85 2.37
CA GLU A 34 -1.06 -1.28 1.18
C GLU A 34 0.33 -0.65 1.03
N CYS A 35 0.65 0.40 1.80
CA CYS A 35 1.78 1.26 1.47
C CYS A 35 3.14 0.53 1.57
N ILE A 36 3.38 -0.22 2.63
CA ILE A 36 4.62 -0.99 2.83
C ILE A 36 4.67 -2.20 1.91
N LEU A 37 3.53 -2.86 1.69
CA LEU A 37 3.42 -3.95 0.72
C LEU A 37 3.83 -3.51 -0.70
N LYS A 38 3.49 -2.28 -1.10
CA LYS A 38 3.92 -1.71 -2.39
C LYS A 38 5.43 -1.50 -2.47
N VAL A 39 6.08 -1.13 -1.36
CA VAL A 39 7.56 -1.04 -1.29
C VAL A 39 8.16 -2.43 -1.45
N ALA A 40 7.70 -3.40 -0.65
CA ALA A 40 8.15 -4.79 -0.71
C ALA A 40 7.96 -5.39 -2.11
N MET A 41 6.78 -5.22 -2.71
CA MET A 41 6.45 -5.72 -4.04
C MET A 41 7.39 -5.17 -5.11
N ARG A 42 7.64 -3.85 -5.12
CA ARG A 42 8.56 -3.23 -6.10
C ARG A 42 9.99 -3.72 -5.94
N ALA A 43 10.46 -3.85 -4.70
CA ALA A 43 11.80 -4.35 -4.42
C ALA A 43 11.94 -5.82 -4.85
N LEU A 44 10.96 -6.66 -4.52
CA LEU A 44 10.91 -8.07 -4.93
C LEU A 44 10.82 -8.20 -6.45
N ASP A 45 9.93 -7.47 -7.13
CA ASP A 45 9.83 -7.51 -8.59
C ASP A 45 11.16 -7.13 -9.25
N ARG A 46 11.83 -6.08 -8.75
CA ARG A 46 13.15 -5.66 -9.23
C ARG A 46 14.19 -6.76 -9.03
N ASP A 47 14.26 -7.34 -7.84
CA ASP A 47 15.28 -8.35 -7.50
C ASP A 47 15.05 -9.64 -8.30
N LEU A 48 13.81 -10.14 -8.33
CA LEU A 48 13.43 -11.36 -9.03
C LEU A 48 13.57 -11.24 -10.55
N TYR A 49 13.32 -10.05 -11.12
CA TYR A 49 13.55 -9.79 -12.53
C TYR A 49 15.04 -9.93 -12.89
N ASN A 50 15.93 -9.50 -12.00
CA ASN A 50 17.38 -9.48 -12.22
C ASN A 50 18.09 -10.81 -11.92
N ILE A 51 17.37 -11.86 -11.46
CA ILE A 51 17.97 -13.19 -11.33
C ILE A 51 18.41 -13.66 -12.73
N PRO A 52 19.70 -14.01 -12.92
CA PRO A 52 20.28 -14.36 -14.22
C PRO A 52 19.97 -15.82 -14.59
N VAL A 53 18.69 -16.15 -14.60
CA VAL A 53 18.13 -17.42 -15.08
C VAL A 53 17.27 -17.12 -16.31
N SER A 54 17.28 -18.04 -17.29
CA SER A 54 16.38 -17.91 -18.45
C SER A 54 14.93 -17.86 -18.00
N LYS A 55 14.19 -16.85 -18.46
CA LYS A 55 12.77 -16.66 -18.11
C LYS A 55 11.87 -17.74 -18.74
N ASP A 56 12.35 -18.44 -19.76
CA ASP A 56 11.68 -19.60 -20.35
C ASP A 56 11.77 -20.85 -19.45
N ILE A 57 12.78 -20.90 -18.57
CA ILE A 57 13.01 -21.99 -17.62
C ILE A 57 12.32 -21.65 -16.30
N VAL A 58 12.63 -20.47 -15.74
CA VAL A 58 12.10 -20.01 -14.46
C VAL A 58 11.66 -18.55 -14.58
N SER A 59 10.41 -18.28 -14.23
CA SER A 59 9.90 -16.92 -14.12
C SER A 59 9.29 -16.67 -12.75
N PHE A 60 9.30 -15.40 -12.35
CA PHE A 60 8.81 -14.95 -11.06
C PHE A 60 7.85 -13.80 -11.25
N LYS A 61 6.93 -13.66 -10.30
CA LYS A 61 6.07 -12.48 -10.23
C LYS A 61 5.62 -12.24 -8.80
N ALA A 62 5.80 -11.02 -8.34
CA ALA A 62 5.10 -10.55 -7.16
C ALA A 62 3.65 -10.21 -7.57
N LEU A 63 2.70 -10.90 -6.96
CA LEU A 63 1.29 -10.80 -7.27
C LEU A 63 0.55 -10.18 -6.09
N PRO A 64 0.04 -8.94 -6.24
CA PRO A 64 -1.02 -8.48 -5.35
C PRO A 64 -2.30 -9.24 -5.69
N ASN A 65 -3.06 -9.62 -4.67
CA ASN A 65 -4.40 -10.20 -4.82
C ASN A 65 -4.44 -11.56 -5.56
N HIS A 66 -3.39 -12.37 -5.45
CA HIS A 66 -3.48 -13.76 -5.93
C HIS A 66 -4.41 -14.56 -5.01
N PHE A 67 -5.24 -15.43 -5.56
CA PHE A 67 -6.11 -16.29 -4.77
C PHE A 67 -5.38 -17.57 -4.38
N HIS A 68 -5.45 -17.93 -3.11
CA HIS A 68 -5.04 -19.22 -2.57
C HIS A 68 -6.29 -20.01 -2.17
N GLU A 69 -6.32 -21.27 -2.58
CA GLU A 69 -7.40 -22.20 -2.35
C GLU A 69 -6.83 -23.52 -1.85
N SER A 70 -7.30 -23.94 -0.69
CA SER A 70 -6.99 -25.22 -0.05
C SER A 70 -8.22 -25.72 0.71
N ASP A 71 -8.13 -26.91 1.29
CA ASP A 71 -9.21 -27.49 2.10
C ASP A 71 -9.45 -26.73 3.41
N SER A 72 -8.45 -26.00 3.93
CA SER A 72 -8.48 -25.25 5.19
C SER A 72 -8.60 -23.74 5.01
N LEU A 73 -8.26 -23.19 3.84
CA LEU A 73 -8.29 -21.75 3.60
C LEU A 73 -8.59 -21.38 2.14
N TYR A 74 -9.57 -20.49 1.97
CA TYR A 74 -9.87 -19.81 0.72
C TYR A 74 -9.59 -18.34 0.93
N ALA A 75 -8.43 -17.85 0.51
CA ALA A 75 -8.01 -16.49 0.84
C ALA A 75 -7.22 -15.79 -0.25
N VAL A 76 -7.27 -14.47 -0.21
CA VAL A 76 -6.46 -13.61 -1.07
C VAL A 76 -5.32 -13.05 -0.23
N PRO A 77 -4.08 -13.54 -0.36
CA PRO A 77 -2.94 -12.88 0.25
C PRO A 77 -2.77 -11.44 -0.21
N ASP A 78 -2.20 -10.63 0.67
CA ASP A 78 -1.91 -9.24 0.35
C ASP A 78 -0.80 -9.11 -0.70
N LEU A 79 0.23 -9.92 -0.56
CA LEU A 79 1.32 -10.06 -1.50
C LEU A 79 1.79 -11.52 -1.52
N ALA A 80 1.87 -12.12 -2.70
CA ALA A 80 2.46 -13.43 -2.90
C ALA A 80 3.54 -13.37 -3.97
N VAL A 81 4.66 -14.05 -3.77
CA VAL A 81 5.63 -14.29 -4.84
C VAL A 81 5.41 -15.69 -5.37
N ARG A 82 5.12 -15.79 -6.66
CA ARG A 82 5.03 -17.07 -7.35
C ARG A 82 6.23 -17.28 -8.24
N MET A 83 6.68 -18.53 -8.27
CA MET A 83 7.69 -19.03 -9.16
C MET A 83 7.05 -20.04 -10.11
N TRP A 84 7.27 -19.85 -11.40
CA TRP A 84 6.92 -20.82 -12.43
C TRP A 84 8.19 -21.46 -12.95
N SER A 85 8.18 -22.79 -13.05
CA SER A 85 9.25 -23.55 -13.70
C SER A 85 8.65 -24.36 -14.84
N CYS A 86 9.20 -24.21 -16.04
CA CYS A 86 8.77 -24.96 -17.22
C CYS A 86 9.84 -25.99 -17.60
N ASN A 87 9.41 -27.21 -17.91
CA ASN A 87 10.31 -28.21 -18.48
C ASN A 87 10.40 -28.07 -20.01
N HIS A 88 11.33 -28.79 -20.64
CA HIS A 88 11.53 -28.80 -22.09
C HIS A 88 10.30 -29.22 -22.92
N LYS A 89 9.28 -29.83 -22.28
CA LYS A 89 8.00 -30.19 -22.91
C LYS A 89 6.97 -29.05 -22.82
N GLY A 90 7.34 -27.90 -22.28
CA GLY A 90 6.45 -26.77 -22.05
C GLY A 90 5.46 -26.98 -20.90
N ILE A 91 5.64 -28.03 -20.07
CA ILE A 91 4.81 -28.23 -18.88
C ILE A 91 5.36 -27.32 -17.79
N CYS A 92 4.54 -26.36 -17.37
CA CYS A 92 4.89 -25.40 -16.34
C CYS A 92 4.22 -25.76 -15.01
N SER A 93 5.00 -25.84 -13.95
CA SER A 93 4.52 -25.90 -12.57
C SER A 93 4.63 -24.52 -11.93
N ALA A 94 3.69 -24.20 -11.06
CA ALA A 94 3.67 -22.92 -10.34
C ALA A 94 3.63 -23.19 -8.84
N ARG A 95 4.55 -22.58 -8.09
CA ARG A 95 4.58 -22.66 -6.63
C ARG A 95 4.62 -21.28 -6.01
N THR A 96 4.01 -21.12 -4.84
CA THR A 96 4.07 -19.87 -4.09
C THR A 96 5.21 -19.98 -3.09
N ILE A 97 6.20 -19.10 -3.20
CA ILE A 97 7.42 -19.18 -2.41
C ILE A 97 7.48 -18.13 -1.30
N TRP A 98 6.77 -17.00 -1.46
CA TRP A 98 6.69 -15.96 -0.43
C TRP A 98 5.24 -15.55 -0.24
N MET A 99 4.85 -15.28 1.01
CA MET A 99 3.56 -14.68 1.35
C MET A 99 3.73 -13.57 2.39
N LEU A 100 3.10 -12.43 2.15
CA LEU A 100 3.05 -11.33 3.10
C LEU A 100 1.60 -10.86 3.28
N GLU A 101 1.24 -10.61 4.54
CA GLU A 101 -0.03 -10.03 4.96
C GLU A 101 0.19 -8.66 5.62
N SER A 102 -0.80 -7.77 5.55
CA SER A 102 -0.83 -6.56 6.38
C SER A 102 -2.12 -6.49 7.20
N ALA A 103 -2.01 -6.17 8.48
CA ALA A 103 -3.13 -5.92 9.37
C ALA A 103 -3.20 -4.43 9.67
N PHE A 104 -4.36 -3.83 9.46
CA PHE A 104 -4.64 -2.47 9.95
C PHE A 104 -5.96 -2.39 10.73
N SER A 105 -7.04 -2.88 10.12
CA SER A 105 -8.36 -2.99 10.78
C SER A 105 -8.69 -4.41 11.22
N GLN A 106 -7.85 -5.38 10.86
CA GLN A 106 -7.97 -6.79 11.24
C GLN A 106 -7.23 -7.02 12.57
N SER A 107 -7.67 -8.00 13.36
CA SER A 107 -6.95 -8.38 14.56
C SER A 107 -5.66 -9.12 14.20
N ASP A 108 -4.66 -9.04 15.08
CA ASP A 108 -3.44 -9.82 14.92
C ASP A 108 -3.74 -11.32 14.99
N THR A 109 -4.72 -11.73 15.79
CA THR A 109 -5.18 -13.13 15.88
C THR A 109 -5.70 -13.65 14.55
N ASP A 110 -6.64 -12.95 13.91
CA ASP A 110 -7.17 -13.36 12.59
C ASP A 110 -6.07 -13.48 11.53
N MET A 111 -5.09 -12.56 11.59
CA MET A 111 -3.93 -12.58 10.72
C MET A 111 -3.05 -13.81 10.98
N MET A 112 -2.73 -14.09 12.24
CA MET A 112 -1.91 -15.24 12.61
C MET A 112 -2.59 -16.56 12.24
N ASP A 113 -3.92 -16.67 12.42
CA ASP A 113 -4.69 -17.83 11.97
C ASP A 113 -4.51 -18.04 10.46
N LYS A 114 -4.63 -16.97 9.66
CA LYS A 114 -4.40 -17.02 8.21
C LYS A 114 -2.99 -17.48 7.85
N LEU A 115 -1.97 -16.97 8.55
CA LEU A 115 -0.57 -17.36 8.31
C LEU A 115 -0.30 -18.83 8.66
N ARG A 116 -0.90 -19.34 9.74
CA ARG A 116 -0.80 -20.76 10.12
C ARG A 116 -1.35 -21.65 9.02
N GLU A 117 -2.54 -21.32 8.50
CA GLU A 117 -3.13 -22.08 7.39
C GLU A 117 -2.26 -22.03 6.13
N TYR A 118 -1.71 -20.86 5.76
CA TYR A 118 -0.79 -20.78 4.61
C TYR A 118 0.42 -21.68 4.75
N VAL A 119 1.06 -21.68 5.91
CA VAL A 119 2.23 -22.51 6.19
C VAL A 119 1.88 -23.99 6.18
N HIS A 120 0.74 -24.35 6.76
CA HIS A 120 0.23 -25.71 6.76
C HIS A 120 -0.02 -26.22 5.33
N ASP A 121 -0.67 -25.41 4.49
CA ASP A 121 -1.09 -25.79 3.15
C ASP A 121 0.02 -25.71 2.11
N LEU A 122 1.03 -24.87 2.37
CA LEU A 122 2.15 -24.61 1.49
C LEU A 122 3.47 -24.87 2.23
N PRO A 123 3.84 -26.14 2.48
CA PRO A 123 5.06 -26.49 3.19
C PRO A 123 6.35 -26.09 2.45
N HIS A 124 6.25 -25.67 1.20
CA HIS A 124 7.34 -25.16 0.37
C HIS A 124 7.50 -23.64 0.41
N LEU A 125 6.72 -22.94 1.26
CA LEU A 125 6.94 -21.51 1.49
C LEU A 125 8.34 -21.29 2.04
N LEU A 126 9.05 -20.36 1.42
CA LEU A 126 10.41 -19.98 1.81
C LEU A 126 10.37 -18.78 2.76
N VAL A 127 9.38 -17.90 2.60
CA VAL A 127 9.21 -16.69 3.41
C VAL A 127 7.73 -16.46 3.69
N VAL A 128 7.42 -16.20 4.96
CA VAL A 128 6.11 -15.70 5.40
C VAL A 128 6.33 -14.43 6.20
N GLY A 129 5.48 -13.43 6.04
CA GLY A 129 5.57 -12.20 6.83
C GLY A 129 4.24 -11.55 7.12
N LYS A 130 4.22 -10.75 8.20
CA LYS A 130 3.14 -9.82 8.48
C LYS A 130 3.64 -8.41 8.69
N ILE A 131 2.83 -7.45 8.30
CA ILE A 131 2.98 -6.02 8.58
C ILE A 131 1.83 -5.59 9.47
N LEU A 132 2.10 -5.39 10.76
CA LEU A 132 1.08 -5.01 11.75
C LEU A 132 1.07 -3.49 11.94
N ILE A 133 -0.04 -2.85 11.57
CA ILE A 133 -0.25 -1.40 11.66
C ILE A 133 -1.25 -1.14 12.78
N CYS A 134 -0.75 -0.75 13.94
CA CYS A 134 -1.58 -0.48 15.11
C CYS A 134 -2.00 1.00 15.16
N GLN A 135 -3.28 1.25 15.43
CA GLN A 135 -3.76 2.60 15.74
C GLN A 135 -3.67 2.88 17.24
N ALA A 136 -3.23 4.08 17.61
CA ALA A 136 -3.23 4.51 19.01
C ALA A 136 -4.65 4.82 19.50
N ILE A 137 -5.49 5.34 18.59
CA ILE A 137 -6.92 5.55 18.80
C ILE A 137 -7.64 4.91 17.61
N PRO A 138 -8.46 3.87 17.82
CA PRO A 138 -9.29 3.32 16.75
C PRO A 138 -10.13 4.42 16.11
N TYR A 139 -10.17 4.44 14.78
CA TYR A 139 -10.96 5.44 14.07
C TYR A 139 -12.45 5.23 14.31
N HIS A 140 -13.11 6.32 14.68
CA HIS A 140 -14.56 6.41 14.72
C HIS A 140 -14.98 7.65 13.94
N LYS A 141 -16.00 7.51 13.10
CA LYS A 141 -16.59 8.67 12.42
C LYS A 141 -17.06 9.71 13.45
N PRO A 142 -16.99 11.02 13.14
CA PRO A 142 -17.50 12.05 14.04
C PRO A 142 -18.94 11.78 14.48
N THR A 143 -19.23 12.00 15.76
CA THR A 143 -20.56 11.77 16.34
C THR A 143 -21.61 12.67 15.66
N PRO A 144 -22.77 12.12 15.25
CA PRO A 144 -23.88 12.93 14.73
C PRO A 144 -24.24 14.05 15.71
N ASN A 145 -24.55 15.24 15.19
CA ASN A 145 -24.97 16.42 15.97
C ASN A 145 -23.95 16.97 16.99
N SER A 146 -22.70 16.51 16.96
CA SER A 146 -21.63 17.16 17.72
C SER A 146 -21.31 18.55 17.14
N ALA A 147 -20.74 19.44 17.97
CA ALA A 147 -20.25 20.74 17.51
C ALA A 147 -19.24 20.60 16.35
N MET A 148 -18.40 19.57 16.39
CA MET A 148 -17.47 19.20 15.33
C MET A 148 -18.18 18.83 14.03
N THR A 149 -19.24 18.03 14.08
CA THR A 149 -20.04 17.69 12.91
C THR A 149 -20.74 18.93 12.33
N ALA A 150 -21.18 19.87 13.18
CA ALA A 150 -21.73 21.15 12.72
C ALA A 150 -20.67 21.99 11.97
N GLN A 151 -19.46 22.11 12.53
CA GLN A 151 -18.34 22.80 11.88
C GLN A 151 -17.97 22.15 10.53
N LEU A 152 -17.88 20.82 10.49
CA LEU A 152 -17.60 20.07 9.25
C LEU A 152 -18.73 20.24 8.21
N ARG A 153 -19.98 20.38 8.65
CA ARG A 153 -21.14 20.63 7.76
C ARG A 153 -21.05 22.00 7.10
N GLU A 154 -20.53 23.00 7.78
CA GLU A 154 -20.36 24.36 7.26
C GLU A 154 -19.09 24.52 6.42
N ALA A 155 -18.02 23.82 6.80
CA ALA A 155 -16.74 23.83 6.10
C ALA A 155 -16.87 23.24 4.68
N TRP A 156 -16.23 23.88 3.70
CA TRP A 156 -16.12 23.29 2.36
C TRP A 156 -15.31 22.00 2.40
N LEU A 157 -15.68 21.03 1.57
CA LEU A 157 -14.87 19.84 1.36
C LEU A 157 -13.52 20.27 0.79
N MET A 158 -12.45 20.04 1.53
CA MET A 158 -11.10 20.29 1.04
C MET A 158 -10.74 19.29 -0.05
N ASP A 159 -9.99 19.76 -1.05
CA ASP A 159 -9.23 18.86 -1.90
C ASP A 159 -8.02 18.28 -1.15
N GLU A 160 -7.33 17.34 -1.79
CA GLU A 160 -6.20 16.62 -1.18
C GLU A 160 -5.03 17.56 -0.85
N GLY A 161 -4.75 18.54 -1.72
CA GLY A 161 -3.68 19.51 -1.51
C GLY A 161 -3.98 20.47 -0.36
N GLN A 162 -5.23 20.91 -0.23
CA GLN A 162 -5.70 21.71 0.89
C GLN A 162 -5.67 20.93 2.20
N PHE A 163 -6.09 19.66 2.18
CA PHE A 163 -6.06 18.81 3.38
C PHE A 163 -4.62 18.57 3.85
N ALA A 164 -3.71 18.24 2.92
CA ALA A 164 -2.30 18.06 3.25
C ALA A 164 -1.65 19.38 3.69
N GLY A 165 -1.93 20.51 3.03
CA GLY A 165 -1.32 21.81 3.36
C GLY A 165 -1.81 22.43 4.67
N ASN A 166 -3.07 22.20 5.05
CA ASN A 166 -3.64 22.77 6.28
C ASN A 166 -3.28 22.00 7.55
N PHE A 167 -2.98 20.70 7.42
CA PHE A 167 -2.78 19.81 8.57
C PHE A 167 -1.45 19.07 8.54
N GLY A 168 -0.66 19.20 7.46
CA GLY A 168 0.61 18.50 7.28
C GLY A 168 1.81 19.30 7.78
N SER A 169 2.45 18.80 8.83
CA SER A 169 3.90 18.90 8.95
C SER A 169 4.53 17.62 8.41
N SER A 170 5.78 17.69 7.92
CA SER A 170 6.55 16.49 7.52
C SER A 170 6.74 15.48 8.65
N THR A 171 6.46 15.86 9.90
CA THR A 171 6.57 15.02 11.10
C THR A 171 5.21 14.55 11.65
N GLY A 172 4.08 15.01 11.08
CA GLY A 172 2.74 14.85 11.65
C GLY A 172 1.95 13.61 11.19
N TYR A 173 2.56 12.70 10.44
CA TYR A 173 1.82 11.54 9.88
C TYR A 173 1.42 10.49 10.92
N SER A 174 1.98 10.55 12.12
CA SER A 174 1.58 9.71 13.25
C SER A 174 0.20 10.06 13.79
N GLN A 175 -0.22 11.32 13.70
CA GLN A 175 -1.56 11.76 14.09
C GLN A 175 -2.09 12.86 13.17
N ILE A 176 -3.03 12.50 12.30
CA ILE A 176 -3.61 13.42 11.33
C ILE A 176 -4.94 13.92 11.87
N VAL A 177 -4.94 15.16 12.37
CA VAL A 177 -6.11 15.84 12.92
C VAL A 177 -6.58 16.92 11.96
N ALA A 178 -7.85 16.87 11.57
CA ALA A 178 -8.46 17.95 10.78
C ALA A 178 -9.81 18.34 11.40
N SER A 179 -10.02 19.64 11.57
CA SER A 179 -11.18 20.21 12.27
C SER A 179 -11.39 19.62 13.68
N GLY A 180 -10.29 19.40 14.41
CA GLY A 180 -10.31 18.84 15.77
C GLY A 180 -10.62 17.33 15.83
N HIS A 181 -10.78 16.65 14.70
CA HIS A 181 -11.04 15.21 14.64
C HIS A 181 -9.79 14.42 14.22
N PRO A 182 -9.39 13.36 14.96
CA PRO A 182 -8.33 12.47 14.52
C PRO A 182 -8.83 11.56 13.40
N TRP A 183 -8.40 11.81 12.17
CA TRP A 183 -8.73 10.97 11.01
C TRP A 183 -7.83 9.74 10.90
N LEU A 184 -6.64 9.80 11.50
CA LEU A 184 -5.72 8.69 11.70
C LEU A 184 -4.87 8.95 12.93
N SER A 185 -4.57 7.90 13.69
CA SER A 185 -3.65 7.95 14.82
C SER A 185 -2.89 6.63 14.89
N LEU A 186 -1.59 6.63 14.59
CA LEU A 186 -0.72 5.45 14.57
C LEU A 186 -0.06 5.27 15.94
N LYS A 187 0.02 4.01 16.39
CA LYS A 187 0.75 3.58 17.60
C LYS A 187 2.08 2.94 17.23
N SER A 188 2.04 1.99 16.30
CA SER A 188 3.21 1.26 15.82
C SER A 188 2.96 0.75 14.41
N VAL A 189 4.04 0.57 13.67
CA VAL A 189 4.07 -0.17 12.40
C VAL A 189 5.21 -1.15 12.48
N GLU A 190 4.86 -2.41 12.55
CA GLU A 190 5.73 -3.55 12.86
C GLU A 190 5.81 -4.48 11.66
N ILE A 191 6.97 -5.08 11.43
CA ILE A 191 7.17 -6.13 10.42
C ILE A 191 7.72 -7.36 11.12
N HIS A 192 7.09 -8.49 10.86
CA HIS A 192 7.56 -9.79 11.28
C HIS A 192 7.79 -10.66 10.05
N VAL A 193 8.91 -11.36 10.01
CA VAL A 193 9.27 -12.24 8.89
C VAL A 193 9.76 -13.56 9.47
N TRP A 194 9.30 -14.65 8.87
CA TRP A 194 9.76 -16.01 9.11
C TRP A 194 10.28 -16.59 7.80
N THR A 195 11.41 -17.26 7.85
CA THR A 195 11.98 -17.99 6.72
C THR A 195 12.08 -19.47 7.01
N HIS A 196 11.99 -20.27 5.95
CA HIS A 196 12.23 -21.71 6.04
C HIS A 196 13.67 -22.00 6.47
N GLU A 197 13.88 -22.89 7.44
CA GLU A 197 15.22 -23.29 7.87
C GLU A 197 15.74 -24.44 6.98
N PRO A 198 16.94 -24.34 6.36
CA PRO A 198 17.50 -25.44 5.57
C PRO A 198 17.63 -26.73 6.37
N GLY A 199 17.01 -27.82 5.89
CA GLY A 199 16.97 -29.10 6.60
C GLY A 199 16.07 -29.12 7.85
N GLY A 200 15.39 -28.02 8.15
CA GLY A 200 14.37 -27.92 9.19
C GLY A 200 13.00 -28.41 8.73
N GLY A 201 12.02 -28.33 9.63
CA GLY A 201 10.61 -28.54 9.29
C GLY A 201 10.01 -27.32 8.56
N PRO A 202 8.70 -27.37 8.26
CA PRO A 202 7.97 -26.20 7.77
C PRO A 202 8.16 -24.98 8.68
N ILE A 203 7.96 -23.78 8.12
CA ILE A 203 7.98 -22.53 8.88
C ILE A 203 7.06 -22.68 10.11
N ASP A 204 7.47 -22.20 11.28
CA ASP A 204 6.60 -22.12 12.46
C ASP A 204 6.37 -20.65 12.80
N VAL A 205 5.19 -20.14 12.42
CA VAL A 205 4.82 -18.74 12.67
C VAL A 205 4.52 -18.44 14.14
N ASP A 206 4.33 -19.47 14.97
CA ASP A 206 4.11 -19.31 16.41
C ASP A 206 5.42 -19.20 17.20
N SER A 207 6.55 -19.57 16.59
CA SER A 207 7.87 -19.43 17.20
C SER A 207 8.52 -18.09 16.88
N SER A 208 8.79 -17.30 17.92
CA SER A 208 9.58 -16.06 17.83
C SER A 208 11.06 -16.25 18.20
N HIS A 209 11.48 -17.50 18.42
CA HIS A 209 12.84 -17.85 18.84
C HIS A 209 13.62 -18.65 17.79
N GLN A 210 13.00 -18.99 16.66
CA GLN A 210 13.66 -19.68 15.56
C GLN A 210 14.68 -18.79 14.87
N ALA A 211 15.73 -19.41 14.30
CA ALA A 211 16.78 -18.68 13.60
C ALA A 211 16.24 -17.99 12.33
N GLY A 212 15.16 -18.51 11.77
CA GLY A 212 14.45 -17.91 10.64
C GLY A 212 13.52 -16.74 10.96
N TYR A 213 13.38 -16.32 12.22
CA TYR A 213 12.47 -15.23 12.60
C TYR A 213 13.18 -13.88 12.77
N ALA A 214 12.56 -12.80 12.30
CA ALA A 214 12.95 -11.44 12.63
C ALA A 214 11.75 -10.52 12.86
N PHE A 215 12.01 -9.50 13.67
CA PHE A 215 11.11 -8.40 13.98
C PHE A 215 11.78 -7.07 13.65
N GLY A 216 11.00 -6.11 13.19
CA GLY A 216 11.45 -4.75 12.93
C GLY A 216 10.30 -3.76 13.02
N THR A 217 10.64 -2.48 13.09
CA THR A 217 9.68 -1.38 13.23
C THR A 217 9.94 -0.29 12.20
N ILE A 218 8.86 0.31 11.68
CA ILE A 218 8.90 1.53 10.85
C ILE A 218 8.46 2.74 11.69
N PHE A 219 7.58 2.51 12.68
CA PHE A 219 7.09 3.52 13.60
C PHE A 219 6.91 2.89 14.99
N PRO A 220 7.27 3.58 16.09
CA PRO A 220 7.73 4.97 16.17
C PRO A 220 9.19 5.21 15.80
N THR A 221 10.03 4.18 15.89
CA THR A 221 11.45 4.22 15.50
C THR A 221 11.62 3.30 14.30
N VAL A 222 12.49 3.67 13.37
CA VAL A 222 12.81 2.81 12.22
C VAL A 222 13.97 1.90 12.59
N ASP A 223 13.73 0.61 12.60
CA ASP A 223 14.72 -0.46 12.76
C ASP A 223 14.27 -1.65 11.89
N LEU A 224 14.96 -1.83 10.77
CA LEU A 224 14.66 -2.86 9.78
C LEU A 224 15.85 -3.78 9.50
N ASP A 225 16.94 -3.68 10.27
CA ASP A 225 18.19 -4.38 9.98
C ASP A 225 17.99 -5.90 10.07
N SER A 226 17.42 -6.38 11.18
CA SER A 226 17.10 -7.80 11.38
C SER A 226 16.13 -8.31 10.32
N VAL A 227 15.10 -7.52 10.00
CA VAL A 227 14.10 -7.88 8.96
C VAL A 227 14.76 -7.99 7.58
N ASN A 228 15.62 -7.04 7.20
CA ASN A 228 16.33 -7.08 5.92
C ASN A 228 17.33 -8.23 5.85
N ASN A 229 17.98 -8.58 6.96
CA ASN A 229 18.85 -9.76 7.03
C ASN A 229 18.06 -11.05 6.80
N THR A 230 16.92 -11.21 7.48
CA THR A 230 16.04 -12.38 7.29
C THR A 230 15.45 -12.44 5.88
N LEU A 231 15.01 -11.31 5.32
CA LEU A 231 14.58 -11.23 3.93
C LEU A 231 15.71 -11.57 2.94
N SER A 232 16.97 -11.24 3.28
CA SER A 232 18.14 -11.66 2.50
C SER A 232 18.35 -13.17 2.55
N CYS A 233 18.19 -13.80 3.72
CA CYS A 233 18.15 -15.26 3.83
C CYS A 233 17.04 -15.85 2.95
N GLY A 234 15.86 -15.24 2.93
CA GLY A 234 14.76 -15.62 2.03
C GLY A 234 15.12 -15.60 0.54
N ARG A 235 15.98 -14.65 0.13
CA ARG A 235 16.48 -14.59 -1.26
C ARG A 235 17.49 -15.70 -1.56
N GLU A 236 18.38 -16.00 -0.63
CA GLU A 236 19.29 -17.15 -0.77
C GLU A 236 18.49 -18.46 -0.84
N LEU A 237 17.46 -18.64 0.00
CA LEU A 237 16.55 -19.79 -0.10
C LEU A 237 15.87 -19.86 -1.47
N THR A 238 15.46 -18.71 -2.02
CA THR A 238 14.86 -18.66 -3.36
C THR A 238 15.85 -19.10 -4.43
N LYS A 239 17.12 -18.69 -4.31
CA LYS A 239 18.20 -19.10 -5.20
C LYS A 239 18.48 -20.60 -5.09
N GLU A 240 18.61 -21.15 -3.89
CA GLU A 240 18.76 -22.60 -3.69
C GLU A 240 17.58 -23.36 -4.30
N ALA A 241 16.36 -22.88 -4.08
CA ALA A 241 15.17 -23.49 -4.64
C ALA A 241 15.13 -23.44 -6.18
N ILE A 242 15.84 -22.52 -6.84
CA ILE A 242 16.05 -22.52 -8.30
C ILE A 242 17.09 -23.58 -8.69
N LEU A 243 18.19 -23.69 -7.94
CA LEU A 243 19.26 -24.64 -8.22
C LEU A 243 18.80 -26.10 -8.05
N GLU A 244 17.86 -26.34 -7.13
CA GLU A 244 17.21 -27.64 -6.94
C GLU A 244 16.23 -28.02 -8.06
N LEU A 245 15.89 -27.09 -8.96
CA LEU A 245 15.08 -27.43 -10.12
C LEU A 245 15.92 -28.33 -11.04
N ASN A 246 15.69 -29.64 -10.93
CA ASN A 246 16.15 -30.65 -11.87
C ASN A 246 15.47 -30.42 -13.23
N VAL A 247 15.86 -29.38 -13.95
CA VAL A 247 15.42 -29.12 -15.32
C VAL A 247 16.38 -29.86 -16.24
N PRO A 248 15.96 -30.98 -16.88
CA PRO A 248 16.80 -31.67 -17.84
C PRO A 248 17.13 -30.71 -18.98
N ASP A 249 18.41 -30.59 -19.33
CA ASP A 249 18.94 -29.71 -20.38
C ASP A 249 18.81 -28.20 -20.12
N ALA A 250 18.59 -27.76 -18.87
CA ALA A 250 18.91 -26.36 -18.55
C ALA A 250 20.40 -26.14 -18.84
N ASP A 251 20.71 -25.10 -19.62
CA ASP A 251 22.09 -24.71 -19.85
C ASP A 251 22.75 -24.52 -18.48
N GLN A 252 23.66 -25.43 -18.11
CA GLN A 252 24.33 -25.44 -16.82
C GLN A 252 24.94 -24.05 -16.55
N ARG A 253 25.38 -23.34 -17.60
CA ARG A 253 25.89 -21.98 -17.51
C ARG A 253 24.86 -20.96 -17.02
N SER A 254 23.58 -21.12 -17.37
CA SER A 254 22.49 -20.26 -16.90
C SER A 254 22.20 -20.48 -15.41
N LEU A 255 22.30 -21.72 -14.93
CA LEU A 255 22.20 -22.01 -13.48
C LEU A 255 23.46 -21.55 -12.73
N ASP A 256 24.64 -21.72 -13.32
CA ASP A 256 25.91 -21.23 -12.76
C ASP A 256 25.93 -19.71 -12.62
N CYS A 257 25.29 -18.96 -13.53
CA CYS A 257 25.12 -17.51 -13.39
C CYS A 257 24.29 -17.12 -12.16
N ALA A 258 23.27 -17.93 -11.81
CA ALA A 258 22.47 -17.70 -10.61
C ALA A 258 23.31 -17.88 -9.33
N VAL A 259 24.31 -18.78 -9.33
CA VAL A 259 25.24 -18.99 -8.20
C VAL A 259 26.01 -17.71 -7.87
N PHE A 260 26.39 -16.91 -8.86
CA PHE A 260 27.14 -15.65 -8.68
C PHE A 260 26.25 -14.41 -8.59
N TRP A 261 24.93 -14.57 -8.70
CA TRP A 261 24.00 -13.46 -8.51
C TRP A 261 24.06 -12.96 -7.08
N THR A 262 24.19 -11.64 -6.95
CA THR A 262 24.15 -10.91 -5.68
C THR A 262 22.92 -10.02 -5.69
N PRO A 263 21.93 -10.28 -4.82
CA PRO A 263 20.76 -9.42 -4.71
C PRO A 263 21.13 -8.05 -4.11
N HIS A 264 20.23 -7.06 -4.20
CA HIS A 264 20.43 -5.76 -3.55
C HIS A 264 20.62 -5.92 -2.04
N ALA A 265 21.37 -5.05 -1.37
CA ALA A 265 21.63 -5.19 0.06
C ALA A 265 20.34 -5.26 0.91
N HIS A 266 19.34 -4.43 0.59
CA HIS A 266 18.08 -4.37 1.32
C HIS A 266 16.88 -4.59 0.40
N ILE A 267 15.87 -5.29 0.92
CA ILE A 267 14.54 -5.37 0.27
C ILE A 267 13.71 -4.16 0.70
N LEU A 268 13.76 -3.81 1.99
CA LEU A 268 13.00 -2.72 2.56
C LEU A 268 13.95 -1.58 2.93
N GLU A 269 14.08 -0.63 2.02
CA GLU A 269 14.83 0.61 2.26
C GLU A 269 14.09 1.48 3.31
N PRO A 270 14.72 1.81 4.45
CA PRO A 270 14.09 2.57 5.53
C PRO A 270 13.40 3.87 5.06
N GLU A 271 14.06 4.64 4.21
CA GLU A 271 13.54 5.92 3.71
C GLU A 271 12.28 5.74 2.83
N ASP A 272 12.26 4.71 1.99
CA ASP A 272 11.11 4.40 1.14
C ASP A 272 9.94 3.88 1.96
N CYS A 273 10.20 3.07 2.98
CA CYS A 273 9.20 2.62 3.94
C CYS A 273 8.55 3.78 4.70
N VAL A 274 9.34 4.71 5.24
CA VAL A 274 8.83 5.90 5.94
C VAL A 274 8.02 6.79 5.00
N ARG A 275 8.53 7.04 3.79
CA ARG A 275 7.82 7.85 2.79
C ARG A 275 6.49 7.21 2.40
N ALA A 276 6.49 5.91 2.12
CA ALA A 276 5.27 5.17 1.80
C ALA A 276 4.27 5.19 2.95
N LEU A 277 4.74 5.02 4.20
CA LEU A 277 3.89 5.09 5.39
C LEU A 277 3.25 6.47 5.52
N MET A 278 4.03 7.54 5.34
CA MET A 278 3.53 8.92 5.38
C MET A 278 2.44 9.14 4.31
N ASP A 279 2.70 8.76 3.06
CA ASP A 279 1.73 8.91 1.96
C ASP A 279 0.47 8.07 2.21
N GLY A 280 0.64 6.83 2.68
CA GLY A 280 -0.44 5.91 3.01
C GLY A 280 -1.31 6.42 4.17
N ALA A 281 -0.68 6.99 5.19
CA ALA A 281 -1.34 7.62 6.33
C ALA A 281 -2.19 8.81 5.88
N TRP A 282 -1.61 9.73 5.10
CA TRP A 282 -2.30 10.90 4.57
C TRP A 282 -3.49 10.53 3.68
N ALA A 283 -3.28 9.64 2.71
CA ALA A 283 -4.34 9.19 1.81
C ALA A 283 -5.48 8.49 2.59
N THR A 284 -5.16 7.72 3.63
CA THR A 284 -6.16 7.06 4.48
C THR A 284 -6.98 8.07 5.29
N ALA A 285 -6.31 9.04 5.94
CA ALA A 285 -6.97 10.11 6.68
C ALA A 285 -7.88 10.95 5.76
N PHE A 286 -7.36 11.37 4.60
CA PHE A 286 -8.11 12.16 3.63
C PHE A 286 -9.31 11.37 3.08
N ARG A 287 -9.15 10.07 2.80
CA ARG A 287 -10.26 9.22 2.35
C ARG A 287 -11.37 9.16 3.39
N ARG A 288 -11.03 8.96 4.68
CA ARG A 288 -12.01 8.96 5.78
C ARG A 288 -12.73 10.31 5.88
N TYR A 289 -11.98 11.41 5.84
CA TYR A 289 -12.52 12.77 5.81
C TYR A 289 -13.51 12.99 4.66
N ARG A 290 -13.11 12.62 3.44
CA ARG A 290 -13.91 12.79 2.23
C ARG A 290 -15.18 11.94 2.25
N VAL A 291 -15.09 10.68 2.69
CA VAL A 291 -16.26 9.78 2.80
C VAL A 291 -17.26 10.36 3.79
N PHE A 292 -16.81 10.75 4.98
CA PHE A 292 -17.69 11.37 5.98
C PHE A 292 -18.37 12.64 5.45
N HIS A 293 -17.63 13.52 4.78
CA HIS A 293 -18.19 14.76 4.24
C HIS A 293 -19.25 14.50 3.16
N ARG A 294 -19.01 13.52 2.27
CA ARG A 294 -20.00 13.09 1.26
C ARG A 294 -21.26 12.53 1.91
N GLU A 295 -21.12 11.66 2.91
CA GLU A 295 -22.27 11.13 3.65
C GLU A 295 -23.08 12.25 4.33
N LEU A 296 -22.39 13.22 4.92
CA LEU A 296 -23.00 14.38 5.56
C LEU A 296 -23.79 15.25 4.57
N LEU A 297 -23.24 15.49 3.38
CA LEU A 297 -23.90 16.24 2.30
C LEU A 297 -25.09 15.49 1.70
N ASN A 298 -25.02 14.17 1.57
CA ASN A 298 -26.13 13.36 1.09
C ASN A 298 -27.31 13.38 2.07
N LEU A 299 -27.03 13.36 3.38
CA LEU A 299 -28.06 13.45 4.42
C LEU A 299 -28.66 14.84 4.57
N HIS A 300 -27.88 15.89 4.26
CA HIS A 300 -28.29 17.29 4.41
C HIS A 300 -27.80 18.11 3.21
N PRO A 301 -28.50 18.04 2.06
CA PRO A 301 -28.15 18.82 0.88
C PRO A 301 -28.09 20.29 1.27
N ARG A 302 -26.93 20.94 1.06
CA ARG A 302 -26.85 22.38 1.29
C ARG A 302 -27.88 23.05 0.38
N PRO A 303 -28.73 23.97 0.87
CA PRO A 303 -29.54 24.78 -0.02
C PRO A 303 -28.58 25.49 -0.98
N HIS A 304 -28.88 25.43 -2.29
CA HIS A 304 -28.08 26.06 -3.34
C HIS A 304 -27.91 27.55 -3.02
N ARG A 305 -26.84 27.92 -2.30
CA ARG A 305 -26.39 29.30 -2.26
C ARG A 305 -25.87 29.60 -3.64
N ARG A 306 -26.70 30.32 -4.43
CA ARG A 306 -26.28 30.96 -5.68
C ARG A 306 -24.91 31.58 -5.43
N ARG A 307 -23.92 31.22 -6.27
CA ARG A 307 -22.65 31.94 -6.34
C ARG A 307 -23.00 33.43 -6.44
N HIS A 308 -22.89 34.17 -5.34
CA HIS A 308 -22.74 35.61 -5.44
C HIS A 308 -21.36 35.82 -6.03
N GLN A 309 -21.30 35.86 -7.36
CA GLN A 309 -20.22 36.59 -8.02
C GLN A 309 -20.22 38.00 -7.40
N PRO A 310 -19.10 38.50 -6.89
CA PRO A 310 -19.01 39.90 -6.52
C PRO A 310 -19.37 40.71 -7.76
N ARG A 311 -20.42 41.54 -7.66
CA ARG A 311 -20.77 42.51 -8.69
C ARG A 311 -19.52 43.34 -8.96
N LYS A 312 -18.96 43.25 -10.17
CA LYS A 312 -17.99 44.23 -10.65
C LYS A 312 -18.66 45.60 -10.58
N PRO A 313 -17.95 46.65 -10.11
CA PRO A 313 -18.46 48.01 -10.20
C PRO A 313 -18.74 48.34 -11.66
N HIS A 314 -19.90 48.94 -11.93
CA HIS A 314 -20.24 49.49 -13.24
C HIS A 314 -19.23 50.60 -13.60
N GLU A 315 -18.41 50.36 -14.61
CA GLU A 315 -17.77 51.45 -15.37
C GLU A 315 -18.86 52.15 -16.19
N ASN A 316 -19.12 53.40 -15.85
CA ASN A 316 -19.99 54.28 -16.62
C ASN A 316 -19.29 54.66 -17.93
N TYR A 317 -19.79 54.12 -19.04
CA TYR A 317 -19.48 54.60 -20.39
C TYR A 317 -20.31 55.88 -20.68
N LEU A 318 -19.59 56.90 -21.15
CA LEU A 318 -20.07 58.21 -21.63
C LEU A 318 -21.06 58.09 -22.80
N PRO A 319 -21.95 59.08 -23.01
CA PRO A 319 -22.49 59.36 -24.32
C PRO A 319 -21.69 60.46 -25.03
N ASN A 320 -21.30 60.15 -26.27
CA ASN A 320 -20.84 61.10 -27.29
C ASN A 320 -21.91 62.16 -27.58
N ASN A 321 -21.49 63.36 -27.97
CA ASN A 321 -22.17 64.12 -29.00
C ASN A 321 -21.17 64.94 -29.83
N ASP A 322 -21.33 64.82 -31.14
CA ASP A 322 -20.59 65.47 -32.22
C ASP A 322 -20.78 67.00 -32.23
N HIS A 323 -19.74 67.74 -32.65
CA HIS A 323 -19.76 68.54 -33.90
C HIS A 323 -18.50 69.42 -34.06
N VAL A 324 -17.76 69.15 -35.15
CA VAL A 324 -17.23 70.07 -36.18
C VAL A 324 -16.71 71.46 -35.74
N ALA A 325 -15.40 71.66 -35.85
CA ALA A 325 -14.76 72.59 -36.82
C ALA A 325 -13.27 72.79 -36.50
N ALA A 326 -12.41 72.61 -37.50
CA ALA A 326 -11.05 73.15 -37.55
C ALA A 326 -11.08 74.61 -38.08
N PRO A 327 -9.96 75.33 -38.30
CA PRO A 327 -8.60 75.26 -37.74
C PRO A 327 -8.07 76.66 -37.30
N VAL A 328 -6.76 76.73 -36.98
CA VAL A 328 -5.76 77.80 -37.32
C VAL A 328 -5.00 78.37 -36.12
N GLY A 329 -3.66 78.41 -36.28
CA GLY A 329 -2.76 79.41 -35.68
C GLY A 329 -1.86 78.85 -34.57
N GLU A 330 -0.59 78.55 -34.88
CA GLU A 330 0.59 79.37 -34.53
C GLU A 330 1.09 79.14 -33.08
N VAL A 331 2.20 78.40 -32.92
CA VAL A 331 3.60 78.88 -32.86
C VAL A 331 3.99 79.48 -31.50
N ALA A 332 5.03 78.86 -30.95
CA ALA A 332 6.13 79.41 -30.13
C ALA A 332 6.19 78.99 -28.66
N GLY A 333 7.37 78.48 -28.28
CA GLY A 333 7.89 78.47 -26.92
C GLY A 333 8.31 77.09 -26.45
#